data_AF-A0A817C0K9-F1
#
_entry.id   AF-A0A817C0K9-F1
#
_cell.length_a   1.000
_cell.length_b   1.000
_cell.length_c   1.000
_cell.angle_alpha   90.00
_cell.angle_beta   90.00
_cell.angle_gamma   90.00
#
_symmetry.space_group_name_H-M   'P 1'
#
loop_
_entity.id
_entity.type
_entity.pdbx_description
1 polymer ?
#
loop_
_entity_poly.entity_id
_entity_poly.type
_entity_poly.pdbx_seq_one_letter_code
_entity_poly.pdbx_strand_id
1 'polypeptide(L)'
;MLKVLNTYDHDLSLRWALCGRLNSPYLYLRKFIIALEFSGSGYVWIPYSFIMIGINYTSVNEAMRYILLFTGLMFDVAVIGTAKWFVRRPRPIINHDDVLSIGPDKYSFPSGHTSRAVFLLFYFINTSFFQNIRGSVIISWLSTVVASRILLGRHYISDVLAGVLFGIFECAAVVLQANCQNDTSESKFIYRRVCYFANWAAKRTDNISRLTPEDIDPFLCTHINFAFGKVLESLTLAPYEEDDLKGWTLNSKGMYERVLKLKETNPDLRVLLSVGGWTHASRGFNDVSKNDANMYD
;
A
#
# COMPACT_ATOMS: atom_id res chain seq x y z
N MET A 1 -37.75 30.05 -5.93
CA MET A 1 -37.39 28.62 -5.89
C MET A 1 -36.41 28.29 -4.76
N LEU A 2 -35.18 28.84 -4.73
CA LEU A 2 -34.19 28.55 -3.66
C LEU A 2 -34.65 28.90 -2.24
N LYS A 3 -35.34 30.04 -2.05
CA LYS A 3 -35.91 30.41 -0.74
C LYS A 3 -36.97 29.41 -0.26
N VAL A 4 -37.78 28.87 -1.18
CA VAL A 4 -38.85 27.90 -0.88
C VAL A 4 -38.25 26.54 -0.48
N LEU A 5 -37.21 26.09 -1.19
CA LEU A 5 -36.46 24.88 -0.85
C LEU A 5 -35.79 25.00 0.52
N ASN A 6 -35.22 26.16 0.84
CA ASN A 6 -34.60 26.39 2.15
C ASN A 6 -35.62 26.37 3.30
N THR A 7 -36.80 26.97 3.12
CA THR A 7 -37.89 26.87 4.12
C THR A 7 -38.41 25.44 4.27
N TYR A 8 -38.52 24.70 3.18
CA TYR A 8 -38.97 23.31 3.23
C TYR A 8 -37.96 22.39 3.94
N ASP A 9 -36.67 22.54 3.63
CA ASP A 9 -35.56 21.86 4.32
C ASP A 9 -35.54 22.19 5.81
N HIS A 10 -35.76 23.45 6.16
CA HIS A 10 -35.85 23.91 7.54
C HIS A 10 -37.00 23.24 8.29
N ASP A 11 -38.22 23.31 7.75
CA ASP A 11 -39.42 22.76 8.38
C ASP A 11 -39.36 21.23 8.51
N LEU A 12 -38.91 20.55 7.46
CA LEU A 12 -38.79 19.09 7.46
C LEU A 12 -37.75 18.61 8.47
N SER A 13 -36.58 19.27 8.51
CA SER A 13 -35.51 18.94 9.45
C SER A 13 -35.96 19.15 10.90
N LEU A 14 -36.65 20.24 11.19
CA LEU A 14 -37.17 20.51 12.54
C LEU A 14 -38.28 19.53 12.95
N ARG A 15 -39.14 19.09 12.02
CA ARG A 15 -40.16 18.07 12.28
C ARG A 15 -39.53 16.73 12.68
N TRP A 16 -38.42 16.38 12.06
CA TRP A 16 -37.74 15.09 12.27
C TRP A 16 -36.74 15.12 13.44
N ALA A 17 -36.51 16.27 14.08
CA ALA A 17 -35.70 16.42 15.29
C ALA A 17 -36.40 15.87 16.55
N LEU A 18 -36.83 14.61 16.50
CA LEU A 18 -37.64 13.93 17.51
C LEU A 18 -36.90 13.75 18.84
N CYS A 19 -35.58 13.56 18.82
CA CYS A 19 -34.79 13.31 20.03
C CYS A 19 -34.08 14.56 20.57
N GLY A 20 -34.15 15.68 19.83
CA GLY A 20 -33.64 16.98 20.26
C GLY A 20 -34.60 17.74 21.18
N ARG A 21 -35.91 17.50 21.08
CA ARG A 21 -36.93 18.23 21.86
C ARG A 21 -37.10 17.62 23.26
N LEU A 22 -37.01 18.46 24.30
CA LEU A 22 -37.16 18.05 25.70
C LEU A 22 -38.53 17.44 26.03
N ASN A 23 -39.60 17.84 25.32
CA ASN A 23 -40.96 17.34 25.54
C ASN A 23 -41.36 16.18 24.62
N SER A 24 -40.40 15.54 23.96
CA SER A 24 -40.67 14.44 23.03
C SER A 24 -40.77 13.09 23.76
N PRO A 25 -41.70 12.19 23.35
CA PRO A 25 -41.76 10.82 23.88
C PRO A 25 -40.49 10.01 23.58
N TYR A 26 -39.67 10.44 22.61
CA TYR A 26 -38.45 9.75 22.19
C TYR A 26 -37.18 10.19 22.94
N LEU A 27 -37.31 11.02 23.97
CA LEU A 27 -36.16 11.54 24.72
C LEU A 27 -35.30 10.44 25.37
N TYR A 28 -35.88 9.28 25.71
CA TYR A 28 -35.15 8.14 26.25
C TYR A 28 -34.07 7.59 25.28
N LEU A 29 -34.29 7.72 23.96
CA LEU A 29 -33.33 7.32 22.93
C LEU A 29 -32.18 8.31 22.77
N ARG A 30 -32.28 9.53 23.32
CA ARG A 30 -31.29 10.60 23.10
C ARG A 30 -29.88 10.17 23.47
N LYS A 31 -29.68 9.51 24.62
CA LYS A 31 -28.35 9.03 25.06
C LYS A 31 -27.77 8.00 24.09
N PHE A 32 -28.60 7.08 23.61
CA PHE A 32 -28.19 6.05 22.65
C PHE A 32 -27.80 6.67 21.29
N ILE A 33 -28.59 7.63 20.80
CA ILE A 33 -28.31 8.31 19.53
C ILE A 33 -27.05 9.17 19.62
N ILE A 34 -26.78 9.82 20.76
CA ILE A 34 -25.52 10.54 21.00
C ILE A 34 -24.32 9.58 20.98
N ALA A 35 -24.45 8.38 21.56
CA ALA A 35 -23.38 7.37 21.51
C ALA A 35 -23.10 6.90 20.07
N LEU A 36 -24.16 6.70 19.27
CA LEU A 36 -24.03 6.38 17.85
C LEU A 36 -23.36 7.51 17.07
N GLU A 37 -23.76 8.76 17.31
CA GLU A 37 -23.08 9.94 16.75
C GLU A 37 -21.58 9.92 17.08
N PHE A 38 -21.24 9.70 18.36
CA PHE A 38 -19.87 9.68 18.83
C PHE A 38 -19.03 8.60 18.14
N SER A 39 -19.62 7.43 17.85
CA SER A 39 -18.94 6.36 17.12
C SER A 39 -18.51 6.74 15.69
N GLY A 40 -19.18 7.70 15.06
CA GLY A 40 -18.82 8.26 13.74
C GLY A 40 -17.94 9.51 13.81
N SER A 41 -17.51 9.92 15.01
CA SER A 41 -16.75 11.15 15.19
C SER A 41 -15.27 10.96 14.87
N GLY A 42 -14.61 12.06 14.44
CA GLY A 42 -13.17 12.08 14.24
C GLY A 42 -12.39 11.83 15.54
N TYR A 43 -12.97 12.13 16.71
CA TYR A 43 -12.37 11.89 18.02
C TYR A 43 -12.10 10.41 18.30
N VAL A 44 -12.85 9.50 17.66
CA VAL A 44 -12.65 8.06 17.78
C VAL A 44 -11.64 7.58 16.73
N TRP A 45 -11.89 7.90 15.46
CA TRP A 45 -11.16 7.29 14.35
C TRP A 45 -9.76 7.86 14.11
N ILE A 46 -9.52 9.15 14.41
CA ILE A 46 -8.20 9.76 14.25
C ILE A 46 -7.19 9.16 15.23
N PRO A 47 -7.44 9.13 16.56
CA PRO A 47 -6.52 8.48 17.49
C PRO A 47 -6.36 6.98 17.21
N TYR A 48 -7.46 6.30 16.86
CA TYR A 48 -7.43 4.88 16.50
C TYR A 48 -6.48 4.61 15.34
N SER A 49 -6.61 5.34 14.23
CA SER A 49 -5.73 5.16 13.06
C SER A 49 -4.27 5.43 13.41
N PHE A 50 -3.97 6.48 14.18
CA PHE A 50 -2.60 6.80 14.59
C PHE A 50 -1.97 5.71 15.48
N ILE A 51 -2.71 5.21 16.47
CA ILE A 51 -2.23 4.13 17.35
C ILE A 51 -1.97 2.84 16.56
N MET A 52 -2.86 2.50 15.62
CA MET A 52 -2.73 1.27 14.83
C MET A 52 -1.56 1.31 13.85
N ILE A 53 -1.15 2.49 13.36
CA ILE A 53 0.11 2.65 12.60
C ILE A 53 1.30 2.19 13.45
N GLY A 54 1.37 2.63 14.71
CA GLY A 54 2.47 2.27 15.61
C GLY A 54 2.51 0.77 15.94
N ILE A 55 1.35 0.15 16.18
CA ILE A 55 1.25 -1.29 16.49
C ILE A 55 1.68 -2.15 15.29
N ASN A 56 1.27 -1.76 14.07
CA ASN A 56 1.49 -2.56 12.86
C ASN A 56 2.71 -2.12 12.04
N TYR A 57 3.65 -1.37 12.63
CA TYR A 57 4.82 -0.81 11.95
C TYR A 57 5.70 -1.87 11.24
N THR A 58 5.68 -3.12 11.72
CA THR A 58 6.47 -4.22 11.14
C THR A 58 5.89 -4.78 9.84
N SER A 59 4.59 -4.63 9.60
CA SER A 59 3.92 -5.11 8.38
C SER A 59 3.61 -3.93 7.47
N VAL A 60 4.39 -3.78 6.39
CA VAL A 60 4.26 -2.66 5.46
C VAL A 60 2.82 -2.51 4.93
N ASN A 61 2.17 -3.63 4.57
CA ASN A 61 0.82 -3.62 4.01
C ASN A 61 -0.23 -3.17 5.03
N GLU A 62 -0.13 -3.64 6.28
CA GLU A 62 -1.08 -3.24 7.34
C GLU A 62 -0.83 -1.80 7.79
N ALA A 63 0.44 -1.41 7.96
CA ALA A 63 0.81 -0.02 8.27
C ALA A 63 0.28 0.94 7.20
N MET A 64 0.42 0.60 5.91
CA MET A 64 -0.09 1.43 4.81
C MET A 64 -1.61 1.62 4.86
N ARG A 65 -2.39 0.59 5.23
CA ARG A 65 -3.84 0.76 5.44
C ARG A 65 -4.13 1.79 6.51
N TYR A 66 -3.48 1.72 7.67
CA TYR A 66 -3.75 2.70 8.73
C TYR A 66 -3.25 4.11 8.38
N ILE A 67 -2.14 4.22 7.63
CA ILE A 67 -1.64 5.51 7.11
C ILE A 67 -2.65 6.13 6.13
N LEU A 68 -3.20 5.35 5.20
CA LEU A 68 -4.23 5.82 4.26
C LEU A 68 -5.50 6.25 4.99
N LEU A 69 -5.93 5.48 5.99
CA LEU A 69 -7.06 5.84 6.84
C LEU A 69 -6.82 7.18 7.57
N PHE A 70 -5.67 7.34 8.22
CA PHE A 70 -5.31 8.57 8.92
C PHE A 70 -5.26 9.78 7.97
N THR A 71 -4.61 9.61 6.82
CA THR A 71 -4.48 10.66 5.81
C THR A 71 -5.84 11.07 5.25
N GLY A 72 -6.71 10.11 4.96
CA GLY A 72 -8.08 10.39 4.51
C GLY A 72 -8.93 11.09 5.56
N LEU A 73 -8.79 10.74 6.84
CA LEU A 73 -9.48 11.44 7.94
C LEU A 73 -9.00 12.88 8.11
N MET A 74 -7.70 13.15 7.93
CA MET A 74 -7.16 14.51 7.95
C MET A 74 -7.64 15.32 6.74
N PHE A 75 -7.73 14.68 5.58
CA PHE A 75 -8.27 15.28 4.38
C PHE A 75 -9.75 15.67 4.56
N ASP A 76 -10.59 14.79 5.11
CA ASP A 76 -12.00 15.10 5.46
C ASP A 76 -12.09 16.31 6.40
N VAL A 77 -11.29 16.34 7.47
CA VAL A 77 -11.30 17.49 8.41
C VAL A 77 -10.92 18.79 7.71
N ALA A 78 -9.94 18.77 6.80
CA ALA A 78 -9.52 19.94 6.03
C ALA A 78 -10.60 20.41 5.03
N VAL A 79 -11.16 19.49 4.24
CA VAL A 79 -12.19 19.78 3.23
C VAL A 79 -13.48 20.27 3.88
N ILE A 80 -13.96 19.59 4.91
CA ILE A 80 -15.17 19.99 5.64
C ILE A 80 -14.92 21.28 6.41
N GLY A 81 -13.77 21.43 7.06
CA GLY A 81 -13.41 22.64 7.80
C GLY A 81 -13.39 23.88 6.90
N THR A 82 -12.79 23.77 5.71
CA THR A 82 -12.78 24.85 4.71
C THR A 82 -14.19 25.13 4.18
N ALA A 83 -14.95 24.10 3.80
CA ALA A 83 -16.33 24.27 3.34
C ALA A 83 -17.21 24.98 4.39
N LYS A 84 -17.11 24.59 5.66
CA LYS A 84 -17.79 25.24 6.79
C LYS A 84 -17.39 26.72 6.93
N TRP A 85 -16.11 27.02 6.77
CA TRP A 85 -15.59 28.38 6.85
C TRP A 85 -16.12 29.29 5.74
N PHE A 86 -16.35 28.76 4.53
CA PHE A 86 -16.92 29.51 3.41
C PHE A 86 -18.44 29.71 3.55
N VAL A 87 -19.19 28.65 3.84
CA VAL A 87 -20.67 28.71 3.80
C VAL A 87 -21.25 29.35 5.07
N ARG A 88 -20.61 29.14 6.23
CA ARG A 88 -20.99 29.72 7.53
C ARG A 88 -22.48 29.62 7.89
N ARG A 89 -23.14 28.53 7.46
CA ARG A 89 -24.56 28.31 7.73
C ARG A 89 -24.78 28.10 9.24
N PRO A 90 -25.76 28.78 9.88
CA PRO A 90 -26.09 28.57 11.28
C PRO A 90 -26.73 27.18 11.52
N ARG A 91 -26.58 26.65 12.73
CA ARG A 91 -27.23 25.40 13.14
C ARG A 91 -28.70 25.59 13.51
N PRO A 92 -29.52 24.52 13.48
CA PRO A 92 -30.90 24.57 13.97
C PRO A 92 -30.96 24.92 15.47
N ILE A 93 -31.93 25.75 15.86
CA ILE A 93 -32.01 26.44 17.17
C ILE A 93 -32.61 25.54 18.29
N ILE A 94 -32.67 24.21 18.10
CA ILE A 94 -33.35 23.32 19.07
C ILE A 94 -32.53 23.10 20.36
N ASN A 95 -31.20 23.20 20.31
CA ASN A 95 -30.33 22.94 21.46
C ASN A 95 -29.32 24.08 21.64
N HIS A 96 -29.55 24.96 22.62
CA HIS A 96 -28.64 26.07 22.95
C HIS A 96 -27.44 25.64 23.81
N ASP A 97 -27.49 24.48 24.49
CA ASP A 97 -26.56 24.16 25.60
C ASP A 97 -25.78 22.84 25.44
N ASP A 98 -25.43 22.43 24.23
CA ASP A 98 -24.53 21.28 24.06
C ASP A 98 -23.06 21.75 24.20
N VAL A 99 -22.45 21.48 25.36
CA VAL A 99 -21.03 21.72 25.74
C VAL A 99 -20.02 21.15 24.71
N LEU A 100 -20.47 20.25 23.84
CA LEU A 100 -19.67 19.63 22.78
C LEU A 100 -19.50 20.51 21.51
N SER A 101 -19.96 21.75 21.52
CA SER A 101 -19.96 22.67 20.36
C SER A 101 -18.77 23.64 20.30
N ILE A 102 -17.58 23.18 20.73
CA ILE A 102 -16.35 24.00 20.73
C ILE A 102 -15.59 23.82 19.40
N GLY A 103 -15.33 24.93 18.69
CA GLY A 103 -14.43 24.96 17.52
C GLY A 103 -15.12 24.99 16.14
N PRO A 104 -14.59 24.33 15.09
CA PRO A 104 -15.09 24.41 13.71
C PRO A 104 -16.51 23.85 13.54
N ASP A 105 -17.05 23.22 14.58
CA ASP A 105 -18.43 22.77 14.66
C ASP A 105 -19.46 23.86 14.93
N LYS A 106 -19.10 25.15 14.97
CA LYS A 106 -20.08 26.25 15.03
C LYS A 106 -21.05 26.26 13.84
N TYR A 107 -20.60 25.84 12.66
CA TYR A 107 -21.39 25.87 11.42
C TYR A 107 -22.01 24.51 11.07
N SER A 108 -23.19 24.55 10.44
CA SER A 108 -24.00 23.37 10.10
C SER A 108 -23.64 22.74 8.75
N PHE A 109 -23.33 23.55 7.75
CA PHE A 109 -23.07 23.06 6.39
C PHE A 109 -21.58 22.93 6.09
N PRO A 110 -21.11 21.79 5.52
CA PRO A 110 -21.77 20.49 5.41
C PRO A 110 -21.66 19.65 6.71
N SER A 111 -22.40 18.55 6.80
CA SER A 111 -22.33 17.64 7.94
C SER A 111 -21.05 16.80 7.94
N GLY A 112 -20.06 17.18 8.76
CA GLY A 112 -18.78 16.45 8.87
C GLY A 112 -18.89 15.04 9.45
N HIS A 113 -19.86 14.77 10.34
CA HIS A 113 -20.10 13.39 10.82
C HIS A 113 -20.64 12.50 9.69
N THR A 114 -21.47 13.07 8.81
CA THR A 114 -21.99 12.35 7.65
C THR A 114 -20.89 12.09 6.62
N SER A 115 -20.08 13.10 6.27
CA SER A 115 -18.95 12.94 5.34
C SER A 115 -18.02 11.82 5.79
N ARG A 116 -17.56 11.90 7.04
CA ARG A 116 -16.67 10.90 7.62
C ARG A 116 -17.26 9.51 7.69
N ALA A 117 -18.52 9.35 8.08
CA ALA A 117 -19.16 8.04 8.13
C ALA A 117 -19.28 7.40 6.74
N VAL A 118 -19.57 8.20 5.71
CA VAL A 118 -19.61 7.75 4.32
C VAL A 118 -18.21 7.40 3.82
N PHE A 119 -17.21 8.23 4.09
CA PHE A 119 -15.80 7.93 3.80
C PHE A 119 -15.38 6.59 4.43
N LEU A 120 -15.65 6.38 5.72
CA LEU A 120 -15.32 5.14 6.44
C LEU A 120 -16.02 3.92 5.84
N LEU A 121 -17.31 4.02 5.47
CA LEU A 121 -18.04 2.93 4.82
C LEU A 121 -17.33 2.48 3.54
N PHE A 122 -17.11 3.40 2.62
CA PHE A 122 -16.50 3.06 1.34
C PHE A 122 -15.04 2.63 1.52
N TYR A 123 -14.30 3.25 2.44
CA TYR A 123 -12.94 2.85 2.78
C TYR A 123 -12.88 1.39 3.26
N PHE A 124 -13.74 0.99 4.21
CA PHE A 124 -13.74 -0.38 4.73
C PHE A 124 -14.14 -1.42 3.70
N ILE A 125 -15.06 -1.09 2.80
CA ILE A 125 -15.46 -1.97 1.69
C ILE A 125 -14.29 -2.17 0.72
N ASN A 126 -13.59 -1.10 0.32
CA ASN A 126 -12.53 -1.18 -0.68
C ASN A 126 -11.23 -1.80 -0.15
N THR A 127 -10.91 -1.59 1.13
CA THR A 127 -9.66 -2.10 1.72
C THR A 127 -9.79 -3.48 2.35
N SER A 128 -10.99 -4.08 2.32
CA SER A 128 -11.31 -5.33 3.04
C SER A 128 -10.91 -5.27 4.52
N PHE A 129 -11.01 -4.09 5.13
CA PHE A 129 -10.53 -3.81 6.50
C PHE A 129 -11.17 -4.76 7.53
N PHE A 130 -12.44 -5.10 7.31
CA PHE A 130 -13.17 -6.08 8.10
C PHE A 130 -13.55 -7.29 7.24
N GLN A 131 -12.59 -8.18 6.97
CA GLN A 131 -12.83 -9.39 6.16
C GLN A 131 -13.99 -10.26 6.67
N ASN A 132 -14.29 -10.20 7.98
CA ASN A 132 -15.31 -11.03 8.64
C ASN A 132 -16.66 -10.31 8.85
N ILE A 133 -16.76 -9.01 8.58
CA ILE A 133 -18.00 -8.25 8.83
C ILE A 133 -18.76 -8.10 7.51
N ARG A 134 -19.99 -8.60 7.45
CA ARG A 134 -20.88 -8.39 6.30
C ARG A 134 -21.11 -6.90 6.08
N GLY A 135 -20.99 -6.45 4.83
CA GLY A 135 -21.19 -5.04 4.45
C GLY A 135 -22.53 -4.45 4.91
N SER A 136 -23.56 -5.28 5.08
CA SER A 136 -24.86 -4.86 5.64
C SER A 136 -24.77 -4.28 7.05
N VAL A 137 -23.85 -4.76 7.89
CA VAL A 137 -23.65 -4.24 9.25
C VAL A 137 -23.08 -2.83 9.20
N ILE A 138 -22.11 -2.59 8.30
CA ILE A 138 -21.47 -1.28 8.14
C ILE A 138 -22.47 -0.28 7.52
N ILE A 139 -23.31 -0.71 6.59
CA ILE A 139 -24.39 0.11 6.00
C ILE A 139 -25.45 0.47 7.06
N SER A 140 -25.80 -0.49 7.93
CA SER A 140 -26.70 -0.23 9.06
C SER A 140 -26.12 0.82 10.00
N TRP A 141 -24.83 0.68 10.36
CA TRP A 141 -24.10 1.69 11.13
C TRP A 141 -24.14 3.07 10.46
N LEU A 142 -23.82 3.19 9.17
CA LEU A 142 -23.90 4.46 8.44
C LEU A 142 -25.30 5.07 8.55
N SER A 143 -26.34 4.27 8.30
CA SER A 143 -27.73 4.73 8.33
C SER A 143 -28.08 5.31 9.70
N THR A 144 -27.62 4.67 10.78
CA THR A 144 -27.85 5.17 12.14
C THR A 144 -27.09 6.46 12.45
N VAL A 145 -25.83 6.59 11.99
CA VAL A 145 -25.04 7.83 12.15
C VAL A 145 -25.68 8.97 11.36
N VAL A 146 -26.14 8.73 10.13
CA VAL A 146 -26.84 9.73 9.31
C VAL A 146 -28.15 10.16 9.97
N ALA A 147 -28.95 9.20 10.42
CA ALA A 147 -30.20 9.49 11.13
C ALA A 147 -29.98 10.29 12.42
N SER A 148 -28.88 10.03 13.15
CA SER A 148 -28.55 10.75 14.38
C SER A 148 -28.47 12.27 14.19
N ARG A 149 -27.99 12.73 13.02
CA ARG A 149 -27.81 14.15 12.71
C ARG A 149 -29.14 14.91 12.66
N ILE A 150 -30.15 14.26 12.10
CA ILE A 150 -31.49 14.82 11.91
C ILE A 150 -32.30 14.61 13.19
N LEU A 151 -32.27 13.42 13.79
CA LEU A 151 -33.04 13.08 15.00
C LEU A 151 -32.67 13.96 16.20
N LEU A 152 -31.39 14.30 16.36
CA LEU A 152 -30.93 15.23 17.41
C LEU A 152 -31.14 16.71 17.04
N GLY A 153 -31.57 17.00 15.81
CA GLY A 153 -31.76 18.36 15.31
C GLY A 153 -30.46 19.15 15.16
N ARG A 154 -29.33 18.49 14.89
CA ARG A 154 -28.01 19.14 14.82
C ARG A 154 -27.68 19.72 13.45
N HIS A 155 -28.33 19.20 12.41
CA HIS A 155 -28.13 19.57 11.01
C HIS A 155 -29.45 19.51 10.25
N TYR A 156 -29.49 20.25 9.14
CA TYR A 156 -30.56 20.15 8.17
C TYR A 156 -30.34 18.97 7.21
N ILE A 157 -31.39 18.50 6.56
CA ILE A 157 -31.33 17.40 5.59
C ILE A 157 -30.37 17.75 4.44
N SER A 158 -30.38 19.01 3.97
CA SER A 158 -29.43 19.46 2.95
C SER A 158 -27.96 19.40 3.40
N ASP A 159 -27.64 19.64 4.68
CA ASP A 159 -26.27 19.51 5.21
C ASP A 159 -25.80 18.05 5.17
N VAL A 160 -26.73 17.14 5.45
CA VAL A 160 -26.51 15.69 5.45
C VAL A 160 -26.29 15.20 4.02
N LEU A 161 -27.14 15.60 3.07
CA LEU A 161 -26.97 15.25 1.66
C LEU A 161 -25.64 15.76 1.09
N ALA A 162 -25.26 17.01 1.41
CA ALA A 162 -23.95 17.53 1.04
C ALA A 162 -22.82 16.72 1.69
N GLY A 163 -22.95 16.36 2.97
CA GLY A 163 -22.00 15.49 3.65
C GLY A 163 -21.83 14.13 2.96
N VAL A 164 -22.90 13.51 2.46
CA VAL A 164 -22.80 12.25 1.69
C VAL A 164 -21.97 12.45 0.41
N LEU A 165 -22.18 13.54 -0.33
CA LEU A 165 -21.43 13.84 -1.54
C LEU A 165 -19.95 14.09 -1.25
N PHE A 166 -19.63 14.85 -0.21
CA PHE A 166 -18.25 15.08 0.23
C PHE A 166 -17.57 13.77 0.63
N GLY A 167 -18.23 12.90 1.39
CA GLY A 167 -17.65 11.62 1.80
C GLY A 167 -17.37 10.66 0.63
N ILE A 168 -18.24 10.65 -0.39
CA ILE A 168 -18.00 9.91 -1.63
C ILE A 168 -16.79 10.48 -2.37
N PHE A 169 -16.71 11.81 -2.51
CA PHE A 169 -15.60 12.49 -3.16
C PHE A 169 -14.27 12.24 -2.44
N GLU A 170 -14.24 12.36 -1.12
CA GLU A 170 -13.07 12.12 -0.28
C GLU A 170 -12.59 10.68 -0.40
N CYS A 171 -13.51 9.70 -0.35
CA CYS A 171 -13.15 8.30 -0.54
C CYS A 171 -12.60 8.04 -1.94
N ALA A 172 -13.24 8.57 -2.98
CA ALA A 172 -12.73 8.45 -4.34
C ALA A 172 -11.32 9.05 -4.46
N ALA A 173 -11.06 10.23 -3.91
CA ALA A 173 -9.75 10.85 -3.94
C ALA A 173 -8.66 10.01 -3.25
N VAL A 174 -8.96 9.44 -2.08
CA VAL A 174 -8.01 8.64 -1.29
C VAL A 174 -7.81 7.23 -1.87
N VAL A 175 -8.89 6.56 -2.28
CA VAL A 175 -8.86 5.19 -2.79
C VAL A 175 -8.35 5.14 -4.23
N LEU A 176 -8.65 6.12 -5.09
CA LEU A 176 -8.08 6.18 -6.44
C LEU A 176 -6.56 6.37 -6.39
N GLN A 177 -6.03 7.12 -5.42
CA GLN A 177 -4.59 7.23 -5.19
C GLN A 177 -3.98 5.89 -4.75
N ALA A 178 -4.63 5.18 -3.83
CA ALA A 178 -4.18 3.84 -3.40
C ALA A 178 -4.25 2.81 -4.53
N ASN A 179 -5.29 2.86 -5.38
CA ASN A 179 -5.40 1.99 -6.54
C ASN A 179 -4.40 2.35 -7.64
N CYS A 180 -4.08 3.64 -7.84
CA CYS A 180 -2.99 4.05 -8.72
C CYS A 180 -1.61 3.61 -8.22
N GLN A 181 -1.41 3.48 -6.89
CA GLN A 181 -0.22 2.84 -6.32
C GLN A 181 -0.21 1.32 -6.51
N ASN A 182 -1.38 0.67 -6.58
CA ASN A 182 -1.47 -0.75 -6.94
C ASN A 182 -1.27 -1.00 -8.44
N ASP A 183 -1.51 0.01 -9.29
CA ASP A 183 -1.28 -0.04 -10.75
C ASP A 183 0.18 0.24 -11.16
N THR A 184 1.02 0.76 -10.26
CA THR A 184 2.43 0.38 -10.33
C THR A 184 2.49 -1.07 -9.90
N SER A 185 2.36 -1.96 -10.89
CA SER A 185 2.55 -3.40 -10.83
C SER A 185 3.13 -3.85 -9.49
N GLU A 186 2.48 -4.76 -8.79
CA GLU A 186 3.21 -5.70 -7.94
C GLU A 186 4.34 -6.29 -8.80
N SER A 187 5.49 -5.63 -8.83
CA SER A 187 6.74 -6.29 -9.12
C SER A 187 6.91 -7.17 -7.92
N LYS A 188 6.32 -8.36 -7.98
CA LYS A 188 6.69 -9.51 -7.16
C LYS A 188 8.21 -9.48 -7.18
N PHE A 189 8.84 -9.01 -6.11
CA PHE A 189 10.29 -8.91 -6.06
C PHE A 189 10.79 -10.35 -6.21
N ILE A 190 11.20 -10.71 -7.43
CA ILE A 190 11.76 -12.03 -7.69
C ILE A 190 13.12 -12.00 -7.02
N TYR A 191 13.18 -12.53 -5.79
CA TYR A 191 14.42 -12.67 -5.06
C TYR A 191 15.37 -13.56 -5.86
N ARG A 192 16.45 -12.96 -6.38
CA ARG A 192 17.50 -13.66 -7.12
C ARG A 192 18.61 -14.05 -6.16
N ARG A 193 18.83 -15.35 -5.98
CA ARG A 193 20.03 -15.88 -5.34
C ARG A 193 21.09 -16.11 -6.41
N VAL A 194 22.13 -15.27 -6.42
CA VAL A 194 23.23 -15.32 -7.40
C VAL A 194 24.46 -15.92 -6.72
N CYS A 195 24.89 -17.09 -7.20
CA CYS A 195 25.98 -17.86 -6.62
C CYS A 195 27.21 -17.81 -7.52
N TYR A 196 28.39 -17.51 -6.96
CA TYR A 196 29.64 -17.59 -7.70
C TYR A 196 30.23 -18.98 -7.57
N PHE A 197 30.45 -19.64 -8.71
CA PHE A 197 31.18 -20.92 -8.76
C PHE A 197 32.59 -20.66 -9.29
N ALA A 198 33.58 -20.88 -8.44
CA ALA A 198 34.99 -20.71 -8.77
C ALA A 198 35.62 -22.04 -9.21
N ASN A 199 36.15 -22.12 -10.43
CA ASN A 199 36.68 -23.37 -11.00
C ASN A 199 37.83 -23.99 -10.15
N TRP A 200 38.67 -23.17 -9.53
CA TRP A 200 39.76 -23.63 -8.66
C TRP A 200 39.28 -24.34 -7.38
N ALA A 201 37.98 -24.25 -7.03
CA ALA A 201 37.41 -25.02 -5.92
C ALA A 201 37.47 -26.53 -6.18
N ALA A 202 37.49 -26.96 -7.46
CA ALA A 202 37.63 -28.36 -7.84
C ALA A 202 39.04 -28.91 -7.62
N LYS A 203 40.05 -28.03 -7.46
CA LYS A 203 41.46 -28.37 -7.29
C LYS A 203 41.91 -28.46 -5.82
N ARG A 204 41.00 -28.23 -4.87
CA ARG A 204 41.31 -28.32 -3.43
C ARG A 204 41.62 -29.77 -3.05
N THR A 205 42.61 -29.95 -2.19
CA THR A 205 43.15 -31.26 -1.79
C THR A 205 42.30 -31.98 -0.75
N ASP A 206 41.64 -31.23 0.13
CA ASP A 206 40.72 -31.80 1.12
C ASP A 206 39.37 -32.10 0.50
N ASN A 207 38.93 -33.37 0.61
CA ASN A 207 37.66 -33.86 0.08
C ASN A 207 36.43 -33.13 0.63
N ILE A 208 36.52 -32.54 1.83
CA ILE A 208 35.41 -31.77 2.43
C ILE A 208 35.30 -30.39 1.78
N SER A 209 36.43 -29.82 1.37
CA SER A 209 36.50 -28.46 0.82
C SER A 209 36.43 -28.40 -0.71
N ARG A 210 36.67 -29.54 -1.38
CA ARG A 210 36.65 -29.71 -2.83
C ARG A 210 35.20 -29.66 -3.32
N LEU A 211 34.94 -28.78 -4.28
CA LEU A 211 33.62 -28.58 -4.86
C LEU A 211 33.69 -28.70 -6.38
N THR A 212 32.88 -29.59 -6.94
CA THR A 212 32.70 -29.77 -8.39
C THR A 212 31.30 -29.35 -8.82
N PRO A 213 31.05 -29.11 -10.12
CA PRO A 213 29.72 -28.72 -10.60
C PRO A 213 28.59 -29.66 -10.18
N GLU A 214 28.86 -30.97 -10.07
CA GLU A 214 27.88 -31.99 -9.69
C GLU A 214 27.48 -31.93 -8.21
N ASP A 215 28.28 -31.27 -7.37
CA ASP A 215 27.98 -31.08 -5.95
C ASP A 215 27.03 -29.89 -5.71
N ILE A 216 26.73 -29.10 -6.76
CA ILE A 216 25.84 -27.94 -6.67
C ILE A 216 24.40 -28.41 -6.81
N ASP A 217 23.58 -28.14 -5.78
CA ASP A 217 22.12 -28.31 -5.87
C ASP A 217 21.53 -27.36 -6.95
N PRO A 218 20.92 -27.89 -8.04
CA PRO A 218 20.36 -27.08 -9.13
C PRO A 218 19.28 -26.09 -8.71
N PHE A 219 18.63 -26.29 -7.56
CA PHE A 219 17.55 -25.44 -7.04
C PHE A 219 18.02 -24.46 -5.96
N LEU A 220 19.28 -24.56 -5.52
CA LEU A 220 19.82 -23.67 -4.49
C LEU A 220 19.87 -22.23 -4.96
N CYS A 221 20.28 -21.99 -6.21
CA CYS A 221 20.54 -20.67 -6.77
C CYS A 221 19.61 -20.39 -7.96
N THR A 222 19.22 -19.12 -8.11
CA THR A 222 18.50 -18.67 -9.32
C THR A 222 19.45 -18.40 -10.48
N HIS A 223 20.67 -17.97 -10.16
CA HIS A 223 21.73 -17.64 -11.11
C HIS A 223 23.06 -18.21 -10.61
N ILE A 224 23.85 -18.77 -11.52
CA ILE A 224 25.25 -19.16 -11.27
C ILE A 224 26.16 -18.28 -12.12
N ASN A 225 27.08 -17.58 -11.46
CA ASN A 225 28.17 -16.86 -12.10
C ASN A 225 29.41 -17.76 -12.08
N PHE A 226 29.80 -18.30 -13.23
CA PHE A 226 31.04 -19.06 -13.36
C PHE A 226 32.24 -18.11 -13.32
N ALA A 227 33.14 -18.32 -12.38
CA ALA A 227 34.37 -17.58 -12.18
C ALA A 227 35.57 -18.48 -12.55
N PHE A 228 36.35 -18.19 -13.60
CA PHE A 228 36.25 -17.04 -14.51
C PHE A 228 36.51 -17.43 -15.96
N GLY A 229 36.23 -16.51 -16.88
CA GLY A 229 36.88 -16.41 -18.19
C GLY A 229 37.93 -15.29 -18.19
N LYS A 230 38.68 -15.15 -19.28
CA LYS A 230 39.69 -14.09 -19.46
C LYS A 230 39.54 -13.37 -20.79
N VAL A 231 40.01 -12.12 -20.83
CA VAL A 231 40.19 -11.37 -22.07
C VAL A 231 41.65 -11.50 -22.52
N LEU A 232 41.88 -11.87 -23.76
CA LEU A 232 43.22 -11.91 -24.35
C LEU A 232 43.64 -10.53 -24.86
N GLU A 233 44.93 -10.33 -25.07
CA GLU A 233 45.45 -9.12 -25.74
C GLU A 233 44.92 -8.99 -27.19
N SER A 234 44.48 -10.09 -27.79
CA SER A 234 43.76 -10.11 -29.06
C SER A 234 42.31 -9.62 -28.97
N LEU A 235 41.90 -9.03 -27.85
CA LEU A 235 40.55 -8.52 -27.56
C LEU A 235 39.44 -9.60 -27.52
N THR A 236 39.82 -10.88 -27.54
CA THR A 236 38.88 -12.01 -27.56
C THR A 236 38.71 -12.64 -26.18
N LEU A 237 37.53 -13.22 -25.97
CA LEU A 237 37.24 -14.05 -24.80
C LEU A 237 37.92 -15.40 -24.91
N ALA A 238 38.51 -15.86 -23.81
CA ALA A 238 39.14 -17.16 -23.69
C ALA A 238 38.80 -17.82 -22.34
N PRO A 239 38.89 -19.16 -22.24
CA PRO A 239 38.78 -19.82 -20.96
C PRO A 239 39.93 -19.42 -20.03
N TYR A 240 39.69 -19.43 -18.72
CA TYR A 240 40.76 -19.14 -17.78
C TYR A 240 41.80 -20.28 -17.83
N GLU A 241 41.33 -21.53 -17.78
CA GLU A 241 42.14 -22.75 -17.89
C GLU A 241 41.63 -23.69 -19.00
N GLU A 242 42.49 -24.55 -19.55
CA GLU A 242 42.10 -25.47 -20.62
C GLU A 242 41.02 -26.47 -20.18
N ASP A 243 41.02 -26.85 -18.90
CA ASP A 243 40.06 -27.78 -18.31
C ASP A 243 38.65 -27.18 -18.12
N ASP A 244 38.49 -25.87 -18.34
CA ASP A 244 37.17 -25.23 -18.44
C ASP A 244 36.44 -25.63 -19.73
N LEU A 245 37.18 -25.83 -20.84
CA LEU A 245 36.62 -26.19 -22.16
C LEU A 245 36.53 -27.70 -22.38
N LYS A 246 37.54 -28.47 -21.95
CA LYS A 246 37.63 -29.91 -22.20
C LYS A 246 38.06 -30.65 -20.95
N GLY A 247 37.56 -31.85 -20.72
CA GLY A 247 38.00 -32.63 -19.58
C GLY A 247 39.36 -33.30 -19.81
N TRP A 248 39.91 -33.88 -18.74
CA TRP A 248 41.24 -34.51 -18.71
C TRP A 248 41.37 -35.79 -19.54
N THR A 249 40.26 -36.44 -19.86
CA THR A 249 40.18 -37.65 -20.70
C THR A 249 39.51 -37.33 -22.02
N LEU A 250 39.82 -38.09 -23.08
CA LEU A 250 39.37 -37.86 -24.46
C LEU A 250 37.84 -37.61 -24.61
N ASN A 251 37.03 -38.11 -23.68
CA ASN A 251 35.56 -37.98 -23.67
C ASN A 251 34.98 -37.23 -22.45
N SER A 252 35.83 -36.66 -21.59
CA SER A 252 35.32 -35.88 -20.43
C SER A 252 35.03 -34.45 -20.83
N LYS A 253 33.95 -33.92 -20.25
CA LYS A 253 33.45 -32.56 -20.49
C LYS A 253 34.21 -31.56 -19.63
N GLY A 254 34.44 -30.35 -20.16
CA GLY A 254 35.02 -29.24 -19.41
C GLY A 254 34.08 -28.70 -18.33
N MET A 255 34.61 -27.86 -17.44
CA MET A 255 33.83 -27.30 -16.33
C MET A 255 32.62 -26.47 -16.79
N TYR A 256 32.74 -25.72 -17.91
CA TYR A 256 31.61 -24.94 -18.43
C TYR A 256 30.41 -25.81 -18.78
N GLU A 257 30.65 -26.90 -19.52
CA GLU A 257 29.60 -27.79 -19.96
C GLU A 257 28.97 -28.54 -18.77
N ARG A 258 29.77 -28.88 -17.76
CA ARG A 258 29.30 -29.53 -16.53
C ARG A 258 28.39 -28.61 -15.71
N VAL A 259 28.70 -27.31 -15.60
CA VAL A 259 27.80 -26.34 -14.93
C VAL A 259 26.53 -26.11 -15.75
N LEU A 260 26.64 -26.03 -17.09
CA LEU A 260 25.47 -25.88 -17.96
C LEU A 260 24.52 -27.07 -17.87
N LYS A 261 25.03 -28.28 -17.60
CA LYS A 261 24.23 -29.49 -17.41
C LYS A 261 23.24 -29.39 -16.24
N LEU A 262 23.51 -28.55 -15.23
CA LEU A 262 22.56 -28.31 -14.12
C LEU A 262 21.21 -27.77 -14.61
N LYS A 263 21.19 -27.11 -15.78
CA LYS A 263 19.96 -26.61 -16.41
C LYS A 263 19.06 -27.72 -16.97
N GLU A 264 19.60 -28.92 -17.20
CA GLU A 264 18.77 -30.08 -17.58
C GLU A 264 17.85 -30.49 -16.42
N THR A 265 18.31 -30.31 -15.17
CA THR A 265 17.51 -30.56 -13.96
C THR A 265 16.64 -29.36 -13.57
N ASN A 266 17.18 -28.14 -13.71
CA ASN A 266 16.45 -26.89 -13.44
C ASN A 266 16.47 -25.95 -14.66
N PRO A 267 15.46 -26.02 -15.55
CA PRO A 267 15.40 -25.18 -16.76
C PRO A 267 15.34 -23.66 -16.48
N ASP A 268 14.87 -23.26 -15.30
CA ASP A 268 14.78 -21.86 -14.89
C ASP A 268 16.13 -21.27 -14.44
N LEU A 269 17.12 -22.12 -14.17
CA LEU A 269 18.47 -21.71 -13.76
C LEU A 269 19.15 -20.90 -14.87
N ARG A 270 19.66 -19.73 -14.50
CA ARG A 270 20.48 -18.89 -15.39
C ARG A 270 21.95 -19.07 -15.07
N VAL A 271 22.77 -19.26 -16.09
CA VAL A 271 24.23 -19.38 -15.96
C VAL A 271 24.88 -18.23 -16.72
N LEU A 272 25.79 -17.52 -16.06
CA LEU A 272 26.53 -16.37 -16.56
C LEU A 272 28.02 -16.65 -16.42
N LEU A 273 28.84 -16.14 -17.35
CA LEU A 273 30.29 -16.19 -17.25
C LEU A 273 30.81 -14.87 -16.70
N SER A 274 31.51 -14.93 -15.57
CA SER A 274 32.27 -13.79 -15.05
C SER A 274 33.63 -13.76 -15.73
N VAL A 275 33.97 -12.65 -16.36
CA VAL A 275 35.28 -12.44 -16.99
C VAL A 275 36.11 -11.56 -16.08
N GLY A 276 37.36 -11.95 -15.78
CA GLY A 276 38.26 -11.17 -14.93
C GLY A 276 38.72 -11.93 -13.68
N GLY A 277 38.64 -11.27 -12.52
CA GLY A 277 39.18 -11.76 -11.25
C GLY A 277 40.49 -11.07 -10.86
N TRP A 278 40.89 -11.20 -9.60
CA TRP A 278 42.07 -10.49 -9.05
C TRP A 278 43.38 -10.86 -9.76
N THR A 279 43.47 -12.10 -10.26
CA THR A 279 44.63 -12.61 -11.00
C THR A 279 44.61 -12.25 -12.49
N HIS A 280 43.50 -11.69 -13.00
CA HIS A 280 43.42 -11.23 -14.38
C HIS A 280 43.84 -9.75 -14.47
N ALA A 281 44.93 -9.49 -15.20
CA ALA A 281 45.48 -8.14 -15.34
C ALA A 281 44.47 -7.18 -16.02
N SER A 282 44.48 -5.92 -15.60
CA SER A 282 43.59 -4.88 -16.12
C SER A 282 43.82 -4.54 -17.59
N ARG A 283 44.97 -4.95 -18.17
CA ARG A 283 45.37 -4.58 -19.53
C ARG A 283 44.35 -5.00 -20.59
N GLY A 284 43.87 -6.25 -20.56
CA GLY A 284 42.87 -6.73 -21.52
C GLY A 284 41.57 -5.92 -21.47
N PHE A 285 41.09 -5.57 -20.26
CA PHE A 285 39.91 -4.71 -20.11
C PHE A 285 40.16 -3.28 -20.57
N ASN A 286 41.34 -2.72 -20.29
CA ASN A 286 41.71 -1.38 -20.75
C ASN A 286 41.75 -1.30 -22.28
N ASP A 287 42.28 -2.34 -22.93
CA ASP A 287 42.37 -2.40 -24.39
C ASP A 287 40.99 -2.59 -25.03
N VAL A 288 40.13 -3.47 -24.49
CA VAL A 288 38.75 -3.65 -24.98
C VAL A 288 37.90 -2.38 -24.79
N SER A 289 38.03 -1.69 -23.66
CA SER A 289 37.24 -0.48 -23.35
C SER A 289 37.79 0.82 -23.94
N LYS A 290 38.88 0.75 -24.72
CA LYS A 290 39.58 1.93 -25.23
C LYS A 290 38.78 2.73 -26.26
N ASN A 291 37.99 2.05 -27.09
CA ASN A 291 37.11 2.65 -28.11
C ASN A 291 36.05 1.64 -28.56
N ASP A 292 35.03 2.14 -29.27
CA ASP A 292 33.91 1.31 -29.73
C ASP A 292 34.36 0.18 -30.68
N ALA A 293 35.36 0.42 -31.54
CA ALA A 293 35.87 -0.62 -32.44
C ALA A 293 36.39 -1.84 -31.67
N ASN A 294 37.19 -1.62 -30.62
CA ASN A 294 37.72 -2.68 -29.77
C ASN A 294 36.65 -3.43 -28.95
N MET A 295 35.46 -2.83 -28.75
CA MET A 295 34.37 -3.43 -27.98
C MET A 295 33.41 -4.24 -28.86
N TYR A 296 33.28 -3.88 -30.15
CA TYR A 296 32.26 -4.44 -31.05
C TYR A 296 32.82 -5.29 -32.21
N ASP A 297 34.12 -5.21 -32.53
CA ASP A 297 34.79 -6.04 -33.55
C ASP A 297 35.32 -7.37 -32.99
#